data_AF-A0A918KJ83-F1
#
_entry.id   AF-A0A918KJ83-F1
#
_cell.length_a   1.000
_cell.length_b   1.000
_cell.length_c   1.000
_cell.angle_alpha   90.00
_cell.angle_beta   90.00
_cell.angle_gamma   90.00
#
_symmetry.space_group_name_H-M   'P 1'
#
loop_
_entity.id
_entity.type
_entity.pdbx_description
1 polymer ?
#
loop_
_entity_poly.entity_id
_entity_poly.type
_entity_poly.pdbx_seq_one_letter_code
_entity_poly.pdbx_strand_id
1 'polypeptide(L)'
;MKTYPDKNTEPNSSVGFEIDNAYVTLKSITRILSSIDEVTEVDRRKLFSKWDDIHIWFKYLNHQCVVMEPFGDNSRYWIGPNNPKEGLDFSNIEAAFKQYKPPLSAKLFGDLITLNFNSLFKGY
;
A
#
# COMPACT_ATOMS: atom_id res chain seq x y z
N MET A 1 -0.42 -9.86 -0.27
CA MET A 1 -1.55 -9.32 -1.10
C MET A 1 -1.13 -9.23 -2.57
N LYS A 2 -2.03 -8.92 -3.51
CA LYS A 2 -1.64 -8.62 -4.90
C LYS A 2 -1.02 -7.23 -4.97
N THR A 3 0.03 -7.09 -5.78
CA THR A 3 0.68 -5.82 -6.09
C THR A 3 0.61 -5.62 -7.60
N TYR A 4 0.56 -4.37 -8.04
CA TYR A 4 0.53 -4.00 -9.45
C TYR A 4 1.67 -3.02 -9.72
N PRO A 5 2.46 -3.22 -10.79
CA PRO A 5 3.46 -2.25 -11.18
C PRO A 5 2.79 -0.96 -11.64
N ASP A 6 3.42 0.18 -11.37
CA ASP A 6 3.00 1.44 -11.96
C ASP A 6 3.18 1.39 -13.49
N LYS A 7 2.08 1.60 -14.23
CA LYS A 7 2.05 1.52 -15.70
C LYS A 7 2.41 2.85 -16.36
N ASN A 8 2.53 3.94 -15.60
CA ASN A 8 2.77 5.28 -16.13
C ASN A 8 4.24 5.71 -16.09
N THR A 9 5.15 4.82 -15.71
CA THR A 9 6.59 5.10 -15.59
C THR A 9 7.34 4.78 -16.89
N GLU A 10 8.16 5.73 -17.36
CA GLU A 10 9.13 5.53 -18.43
C GLU A 10 10.15 4.43 -18.05
N PRO A 11 10.70 3.68 -19.03
CA PRO A 11 11.75 2.71 -18.76
C PRO A 11 12.97 3.43 -18.14
N ASN A 12 13.29 3.11 -16.87
CA ASN A 12 14.29 3.71 -15.96
C ASN A 12 13.82 4.79 -14.97
N SER A 13 12.51 5.08 -14.86
CA SER A 13 11.99 5.89 -13.75
C SER A 13 11.62 5.01 -12.55
N SER A 14 11.77 5.53 -11.32
CA SER A 14 11.46 4.78 -10.09
C SER A 14 10.05 4.25 -10.10
N VAL A 15 9.94 2.92 -10.01
CA VAL A 15 8.67 2.22 -10.12
C VAL A 15 8.09 2.08 -8.71
N GLY A 16 7.19 3.00 -8.36
CA GLY A 16 6.23 2.73 -7.30
C GLY A 16 5.35 1.54 -7.67
N PHE A 17 4.57 1.04 -6.72
CA PHE A 17 3.62 -0.04 -6.99
C PHE A 17 2.29 0.22 -6.29
N GLU A 18 1.23 -0.39 -6.81
CA GLU A 18 -0.10 -0.30 -6.24
C GLU A 18 -0.44 -1.56 -5.43
N ILE A 19 -1.27 -1.38 -4.41
CA ILE A 19 -1.85 -2.46 -3.60
C ILE A 19 -3.36 -2.32 -3.49
N ASP A 20 -4.08 -3.44 -3.43
CA ASP A 20 -5.53 -3.45 -3.21
C ASP A 20 -5.86 -2.90 -1.83
N ASN A 21 -6.70 -1.85 -1.76
CA ASN A 21 -7.11 -1.28 -0.48
C ASN A 21 -8.15 -2.14 0.26
N ALA A 22 -8.90 -2.99 -0.45
CA ALA A 22 -9.95 -3.85 0.10
C ALA A 22 -9.43 -4.86 1.13
N TYR A 23 -8.14 -5.21 1.08
CA TYR A 23 -7.52 -6.23 1.93
C TYR A 23 -6.52 -5.67 2.94
N VAL A 24 -6.39 -4.35 3.06
CA VAL A 24 -5.38 -3.72 3.91
C VAL A 24 -5.88 -2.38 4.48
N THR A 25 -5.68 -2.20 5.78
CA THR A 25 -5.99 -0.91 6.44
C THR A 25 -4.75 -0.02 6.47
N LEU A 26 -4.89 1.31 6.53
CA LEU A 26 -3.76 2.23 6.73
C LEU A 26 -2.89 1.85 7.95
N LYS A 27 -3.51 1.30 9.01
CA LYS A 27 -2.80 0.77 10.18
C LYS A 27 -1.95 -0.45 9.83
N SER A 28 -2.48 -1.36 9.03
CA SER A 28 -1.73 -2.53 8.53
C SER A 28 -0.57 -2.08 7.63
N ILE A 29 -0.80 -1.13 6.71
CA ILE A 29 0.25 -0.57 5.85
C ILE A 29 1.37 0.02 6.70
N THR A 30 1.04 0.86 7.68
CA THR A 30 2.02 1.43 8.62
C THR A 30 2.82 0.34 9.32
N ARG A 31 2.16 -0.72 9.80
CA ARG A 31 2.83 -1.84 10.48
C ARG A 31 3.77 -2.61 9.56
N ILE A 32 3.39 -2.85 8.30
CA ILE A 32 4.24 -3.52 7.31
C ILE A 32 5.46 -2.64 7.03
N LEU A 33 5.24 -1.36 6.76
CA LEU A 33 6.31 -0.39 6.52
C LEU A 33 7.30 -0.31 7.69
N SER A 34 6.81 -0.16 8.92
CA SER A 34 7.66 -0.14 10.12
C SER A 34 8.35 -1.47 10.46
N SER A 35 8.08 -2.55 9.72
CA SER A 35 8.75 -3.84 9.91
C SER A 35 9.93 -4.06 8.96
N ILE A 36 10.16 -3.13 8.03
CA ILE A 36 11.28 -3.14 7.10
C ILE A 36 12.37 -2.25 7.69
N ASP A 37 13.58 -2.80 7.88
CA ASP A 37 14.68 -2.10 8.57
C ASP A 37 15.11 -0.81 7.86
N GLU A 38 15.00 -0.78 6.52
CA GLU A 38 15.36 0.37 5.70
C GLU A 38 14.28 1.48 5.67
N VAL A 39 13.14 1.24 6.33
CA VAL A 39 12.03 2.18 6.41
C VAL A 39 12.01 2.90 7.76
N THR A 40 11.99 4.22 7.71
CA THR A 40 12.00 5.09 8.90
C THR A 40 10.93 6.17 8.81
N GLU A 41 10.70 6.91 9.91
CA GLU A 41 9.82 8.08 9.95
C GLU A 41 8.40 7.84 9.38
N VAL A 42 7.82 6.67 9.67
CA VAL A 42 6.48 6.32 9.20
C VAL A 42 5.43 7.13 9.96
N ASP A 43 4.83 8.12 9.29
CA ASP A 43 3.80 8.98 9.84
C ASP A 43 2.47 8.86 9.07
N ARG A 44 1.37 8.79 9.82
CA ARG A 44 0.02 8.73 9.24
C ARG A 44 -0.58 10.13 9.28
N ARG A 45 -1.27 10.53 8.20
CA ARG A 45 -1.94 11.83 8.17
C ARG A 45 -2.86 12.01 9.38
N LYS A 46 -2.85 13.21 9.97
CA LYS A 46 -3.80 13.59 11.02
C LYS A 46 -5.19 13.76 10.40
N LEU A 47 -6.23 13.29 11.11
CA LEU A 47 -7.64 13.23 10.66
C LEU A 47 -8.24 14.57 10.19
N PHE A 48 -7.54 15.69 10.39
CA PHE A 48 -7.99 17.05 10.08
C PHE A 48 -7.16 17.74 8.99
N SER A 49 -6.22 17.04 8.34
CA SER A 49 -5.54 17.55 7.15
C SER A 49 -6.53 17.57 5.98
N LYS A 50 -7.03 18.77 5.66
CA LYS A 50 -7.87 19.00 4.49
C LYS A 50 -6.96 18.96 3.26
N TRP A 51 -7.17 17.93 2.42
CA TRP A 51 -6.88 17.92 0.97
C TRP A 51 -5.56 17.32 0.49
N ASP A 52 -5.04 16.28 1.15
CA ASP A 52 -4.01 15.44 0.54
C ASP A 52 -4.53 14.02 0.28
N ASP A 53 -4.38 13.58 -0.96
CA ASP A 53 -4.54 12.18 -1.39
C ASP A 53 -3.50 11.24 -0.74
N ILE A 54 -2.51 11.84 -0.06
CA ILE A 54 -1.46 11.16 0.70
C ILE A 54 -2.00 10.76 2.08
N HIS A 55 -1.91 9.46 2.39
CA HIS A 55 -2.34 8.88 3.65
C HIS A 55 -1.19 8.65 4.63
N ILE A 56 -0.02 8.29 4.13
CA ILE A 56 1.15 7.92 4.93
C ILE A 56 2.39 8.54 4.30
N TRP A 57 3.22 9.12 5.14
CA TRP A 57 4.58 9.55 4.81
C TRP A 57 5.57 8.58 5.45
N PHE A 58 6.67 8.29 4.76
CA PHE A 58 7.76 7.52 5.32
C PHE A 58 9.06 7.84 4.60
N LYS A 59 10.18 7.42 5.18
CA LYS A 59 11.48 7.41 4.51
C LYS A 59 11.89 5.99 4.19
N TYR A 60 12.43 5.78 3.00
CA TYR A 60 13.05 4.51 2.61
C TYR A 60 14.43 4.79 2.04
N LEU A 61 15.47 4.15 2.58
CA LEU A 61 16.86 4.45 2.21
C LEU A 61 17.22 5.95 2.31
N ASN A 62 16.66 6.66 3.28
CA ASN A 62 16.74 8.12 3.47
C ASN A 62 16.02 9.00 2.43
N HIS A 63 15.22 8.41 1.56
CA HIS A 63 14.42 9.13 0.56
C HIS A 63 12.97 9.27 0.98
N GLN A 64 12.34 10.41 0.65
CA GLN A 64 10.96 10.68 1.05
C GLN A 64 9.98 9.91 0.16
N CYS A 65 9.11 9.12 0.79
CA CYS A 65 8.15 8.26 0.14
C CYS A 65 6.73 8.45 0.71
N VAL A 66 5.74 8.03 -0.06
CA VAL A 66 4.32 8.22 0.27
C VAL A 66 3.50 6.97 -0.02
N VAL A 67 2.41 6.84 0.72
CA VAL A 67 1.26 6.02 0.35
C VAL A 67 0.10 6.95 0.06
N MET A 68 -0.44 6.90 -1.15
CA MET A 68 -1.53 7.76 -1.58
C MET A 68 -2.61 6.99 -2.35
N GLU A 69 -3.82 7.54 -2.38
CA GLU A 69 -4.90 7.03 -3.22
C GLU A 69 -4.86 7.75 -4.58
N PRO A 70 -4.60 7.05 -5.71
CA PRO A 70 -4.69 7.66 -7.03
C PRO A 70 -6.15 8.00 -7.35
N PHE A 71 -6.40 9.24 -7.79
CA PHE A 71 -7.70 9.87 -8.04
C PHE A 71 -8.90 8.91 -8.25
N GLY A 72 -9.74 8.79 -7.21
CA GLY A 72 -11.20 8.65 -7.32
C GLY A 72 -11.79 7.26 -7.53
N ASP A 73 -11.03 6.24 -7.94
CA ASP A 73 -11.57 4.88 -8.09
C ASP A 73 -11.57 4.06 -6.79
N ASN A 74 -10.97 4.59 -5.72
CA ASN A 74 -11.02 4.07 -4.36
C ASN A 74 -10.73 2.57 -4.24
N SER A 75 -9.95 2.01 -5.17
CA SER A 75 -9.70 0.55 -5.22
C SER A 75 -8.28 0.19 -4.80
N ARG A 76 -7.34 1.14 -4.87
CA ARG A 76 -5.92 0.88 -4.67
C ARG A 76 -5.22 2.00 -3.94
N TYR A 77 -4.13 1.65 -3.27
CA TYR A 77 -3.13 2.61 -2.79
C TYR A 77 -1.87 2.50 -3.65
N TRP A 78 -1.32 3.63 -4.06
CA TRP A 78 0.00 3.72 -4.65
C TRP A 78 1.05 3.94 -3.56
N ILE A 79 2.16 3.21 -3.66
CA ILE A 79 3.32 3.28 -2.77
C ILE A 79 4.54 3.61 -3.63
N GLY A 80 5.20 4.72 -3.33
CA GLY A 80 6.34 5.13 -4.13
C GLY A 80 7.06 6.36 -3.58
N PRO A 81 8.09 6.83 -4.30
CA PRO A 81 8.81 8.04 -3.91
C PRO A 81 7.92 9.26 -4.09
N ASN A 82 7.99 10.22 -3.18
CA ASN A 82 7.31 11.51 -3.35
C ASN A 82 7.85 12.28 -4.58
N ASN A 83 9.12 12.03 -4.93
CA ASN A 83 9.76 12.60 -6.11
C ASN A 83 10.23 11.46 -7.05
N PRO A 84 9.62 11.31 -8.24
CA PRO A 84 9.87 10.18 -9.13
C PRO A 84 11.29 10.15 -9.76
N LYS A 85 12.12 11.18 -9.54
CA LYS A 85 13.48 11.28 -10.08
C LYS A 85 14.53 10.45 -9.31
N GLU A 86 14.16 9.80 -8.21
CA GLU A 86 15.12 9.29 -7.22
C GLU A 86 15.68 7.88 -7.50
N GLY A 87 15.27 7.21 -8.58
CA GLY A 87 15.84 5.91 -9.02
C GLY A 87 15.72 4.76 -8.01
N LEU A 88 14.87 4.86 -6.98
CA LEU A 88 14.70 3.87 -5.92
C LEU A 88 14.08 2.55 -6.39
N ASP A 89 14.65 1.45 -5.88
CA ASP A 89 14.11 0.09 -6.02
C ASP A 89 13.18 -0.26 -4.84
N PHE A 90 11.89 -0.38 -5.15
CA PHE A 90 10.85 -0.74 -4.18
C PHE A 90 10.63 -2.26 -4.04
N SER A 91 11.45 -3.11 -4.67
CA SER A 91 11.26 -4.56 -4.66
C SER A 91 11.19 -5.16 -3.25
N ASN A 92 11.99 -4.66 -2.31
CA ASN A 92 11.97 -5.13 -0.91
C ASN A 92 10.64 -4.79 -0.22
N ILE A 93 10.17 -3.54 -0.40
CA ILE A 93 8.88 -3.10 0.13
C ILE A 93 7.77 -3.93 -0.53
N GLU A 94 7.77 -4.07 -1.85
CA GLU A 94 6.78 -4.87 -2.59
C GLU A 94 6.73 -6.32 -2.09
N ALA A 95 7.90 -6.94 -1.84
CA ALA A 95 7.99 -8.29 -1.31
C ALA A 95 7.32 -8.41 0.07
N ALA A 96 7.50 -7.43 0.96
CA ALA A 96 6.84 -7.41 2.26
C ALA A 96 5.30 -7.35 2.14
N PHE A 97 4.77 -6.52 1.23
CA PHE A 97 3.34 -6.47 0.95
C PHE A 97 2.80 -7.75 0.30
N LYS A 98 3.58 -8.40 -0.58
CA LYS A 98 3.24 -9.72 -1.14
C LYS A 98 3.11 -10.77 -0.05
N GLN A 99 4.06 -10.81 0.88
CA GLN A 99 4.10 -11.76 2.00
C GLN A 99 3.03 -11.48 3.07
N TYR A 100 2.49 -10.27 3.14
CA TYR A 100 1.42 -9.94 4.07
C TYR A 100 0.17 -10.82 3.82
N LYS A 101 -0.18 -11.59 4.85
CA LYS A 101 -1.45 -12.31 4.97
C LYS A 101 -2.38 -11.46 5.84
N PRO A 102 -3.54 -11.00 5.31
CA PRO A 102 -4.51 -10.30 6.13
C PRO A 102 -4.92 -11.20 7.31
N PRO A 103 -5.06 -10.66 8.54
CA PRO A 103 -5.67 -11.40 9.63
C PRO A 103 -7.07 -11.87 9.19
N LEU A 104 -7.54 -13.01 9.70
CA LEU A 104 -8.81 -13.64 9.30
C LEU A 104 -10.01 -12.67 9.28
N SER A 105 -10.02 -11.67 10.17
CA SER A 105 -11.02 -10.62 10.23
C SER A 105 -11.02 -9.66 9.02
N ALA A 106 -9.84 -9.33 8.48
CA ALA A 106 -9.72 -8.50 7.27
C ALA A 106 -10.09 -9.30 6.00
N LYS A 107 -9.86 -10.62 5.99
CA LYS A 107 -10.31 -11.51 4.91
C LYS A 107 -11.84 -11.58 4.86
N LEU A 108 -12.50 -11.72 6.02
CA LEU A 108 -13.96 -11.70 6.11
C LEU A 108 -14.57 -10.37 5.64
N PHE A 109 -13.96 -9.23 5.99
CA PHE A 109 -14.45 -7.92 5.56
C PHE A 109 -14.22 -7.66 4.06
N GLY A 110 -13.05 -8.07 3.54
CA GLY A 110 -12.75 -8.01 2.11
C GLY A 110 -13.67 -8.90 1.28
N ASP A 111 -13.94 -10.14 1.72
CA ASP A 111 -14.87 -11.06 1.06
C ASP A 111 -16.32 -10.53 1.08
N LEU A 112 -16.73 -9.83 2.15
CA LEU A 112 -18.04 -9.20 2.27
C LEU A 112 -18.20 -8.00 1.32
N ILE A 113 -17.18 -7.13 1.23
CA ILE A 113 -17.20 -5.95 0.34
C ILE A 113 -17.09 -6.36 -1.14
N THR A 114 -16.31 -7.40 -1.45
CA THR A 114 -16.13 -7.88 -2.83
C THR A 114 -17.23 -8.84 -3.29
N LEU A 115 -18.26 -9.09 -2.47
CA LEU A 115 -19.36 -10.03 -2.74
C LEU A 115 -18.88 -11.45 -3.13
N ASN A 116 -17.67 -11.84 -2.72
CA ASN A 116 -17.09 -13.14 -3.06
C ASN A 116 -17.48 -14.20 -2.03
N PHE A 117 -18.78 -14.51 -1.95
CA PHE A 117 -19.37 -15.39 -0.94
C PHE A 117 -18.96 -16.88 -1.04
N ASN A 118 -18.27 -17.28 -2.11
CA ASN A 118 -17.85 -18.68 -2.30
C ASN A 118 -16.81 -19.15 -1.27
N SER A 119 -16.10 -18.24 -0.59
CA SER A 119 -15.17 -18.57 0.49
C SER A 119 -15.84 -18.71 1.87
N LEU A 120 -17.05 -18.13 2.05
CA LEU A 120 -17.78 -18.08 3.33
C LEU A 120 -18.58 -19.36 3.62
N PHE A 121 -18.97 -20.11 2.59
CA PHE A 121 -19.82 -21.29 2.73
C PHE A 121 -19.09 -22.63 2.53
N LYS A 122 -17.76 -22.63 2.36
CA LYS A 122 -16.95 -23.87 2.20
C LYS A 122 -16.54 -24.53 3.52
N GLY A 123 -17.37 -24.41 4.55
CA GLY A 123 -17.13 -24.98 5.87
C GLY A 123 -18.43 -25.38 6.56
N TYR A 124 -19.16 -26.33 5.97
CA TYR A 124 -20.07 -27.26 6.65
C TYR A 124 -19.96 -28.63 5.98
#